data_AF-A0A7W0MWZ9-F1
#
_entry.id   AF-A0A7W0MWZ9-F1
#
_cell.length_a   1.000
_cell.length_b   1.000
_cell.length_c   1.000
_cell.angle_alpha   90.00
_cell.angle_beta   90.00
_cell.angle_gamma   90.00
#
_symmetry.space_group_name_H-M   'P 1'
#
loop_
_entity.id
_entity.type
_entity.pdbx_description
1 polymer ?
#
loop_
_entity_poly.entity_id
_entity_poly.type
_entity_poly.pdbx_seq_one_letter_code
_entity_poly.pdbx_strand_id
1 'polypeptide(L)'
;MILEHGVVRTLDPSLPLGRALAIAGELVVGGVGTHENALPSPERVDLGGRCVVPGFTDAHVHFPTWALAQREVRLEGAPSLAEAVERVRAALPAVRAGGWLRGRGWRSGDWSPVEEPTREALD
;
A
#
# COMPACT_ATOMS: atom_id res chain seq x y z
N MET A 1 -8.35 2.78 24.39
CA MET A 1 -6.89 2.65 24.33
C MET A 1 -6.26 4.00 24.64
N ILE A 2 -5.08 4.00 25.26
CA ILE A 2 -4.26 5.18 25.49
C ILE A 2 -2.85 4.87 24.96
N LEU A 3 -2.37 5.68 24.01
CA LEU A 3 -0.98 5.69 23.57
C LEU A 3 -0.21 6.71 24.41
N GLU A 4 0.86 6.32 25.10
CA GLU A 4 1.59 7.19 26.04
C GLU A 4 3.10 7.18 25.80
N HIS A 5 3.81 8.09 26.48
CA HIS A 5 5.26 8.29 26.34
C HIS A 5 5.74 8.49 24.89
N GLY A 6 4.92 9.12 24.04
CA GLY A 6 5.24 9.34 22.63
C GLY A 6 5.38 10.81 22.23
N VAL A 7 5.51 11.01 20.92
CA VAL A 7 5.44 12.31 20.25
C VAL A 7 4.23 12.27 19.31
N VAL A 8 3.12 12.90 19.68
CA VAL A 8 1.90 12.93 18.85
C VAL A 8 1.88 14.22 18.06
N ARG A 9 2.00 14.15 16.73
CA ARG A 9 1.87 15.32 15.84
C ARG A 9 0.48 15.30 15.23
N THR A 10 -0.40 16.21 15.65
CA THR A 10 -1.79 16.26 15.18
C THR A 10 -1.93 16.87 13.78
N LEU A 11 -0.95 17.69 13.38
CA LEU A 11 -0.99 18.58 12.21
C LEU A 11 -2.07 19.67 12.28
N ASP A 12 -2.69 19.86 13.46
CA ASP A 12 -3.58 20.99 13.76
C ASP A 12 -2.75 22.14 14.37
N PRO A 13 -2.74 23.35 13.78
CA PRO A 13 -2.02 24.50 14.33
C PRO A 13 -2.42 24.90 15.75
N SER A 14 -3.64 24.59 16.18
CA SER A 14 -4.16 24.91 17.53
C SER A 14 -3.68 23.93 18.61
N LEU A 15 -3.30 22.71 18.22
CA LEU A 15 -2.77 21.67 19.12
C LEU A 15 -1.71 20.84 18.39
N PRO A 16 -0.57 21.41 17.97
CA PRO A 16 0.33 20.74 17.01
C PRO A 16 1.08 19.53 17.60
N LEU A 17 1.19 19.45 18.93
CA LEU A 17 1.97 18.43 19.63
C LEU A 17 1.23 17.92 20.88
N GLY A 18 1.21 16.60 21.06
CA GLY A 18 0.80 15.91 22.28
C GLY A 18 1.86 14.91 22.74
N ARG A 19 1.80 14.49 24.01
CA ARG A 19 2.65 13.42 24.55
C ARG A 19 1.97 12.05 24.57
N ALA A 20 0.69 12.04 24.23
CA ALA A 20 -0.14 10.87 24.31
C ALA A 20 -1.51 11.11 23.66
N LEU A 21 -2.24 10.03 23.39
CA LEU A 21 -3.49 10.01 22.66
C LEU A 21 -4.47 9.00 23.28
N ALA A 22 -5.68 9.45 23.61
CA ALA A 22 -6.78 8.60 24.08
C ALA A 22 -7.74 8.30 22.92
N ILE A 23 -8.03 7.03 22.73
CA ILE A 23 -8.85 6.51 21.63
C ILE A 23 -9.99 5.67 22.22
N ALA A 24 -11.23 6.02 21.86
CA ALA A 24 -12.44 5.28 22.22
C ALA A 24 -13.12 4.78 20.94
N GLY A 25 -13.06 3.47 20.70
CA GLY A 25 -13.49 2.91 19.42
C GLY A 25 -12.68 3.50 18.27
N GLU A 26 -13.37 4.17 17.34
CA GLU A 26 -12.77 4.80 16.15
C GLU A 26 -12.42 6.29 16.37
N LEU A 27 -12.73 6.85 17.54
CA LEU A 27 -12.58 8.28 17.81
C LEU A 27 -11.36 8.58 18.68
N VAL A 28 -10.64 9.62 18.30
CA VAL A 28 -9.71 10.30 19.20
C VAL A 28 -10.54 11.16 20.16
N VAL A 29 -10.47 10.85 21.45
CA VAL A 29 -11.26 11.52 22.50
C VAL A 29 -10.43 12.43 23.41
N GLY A 30 -9.11 12.49 23.21
CA GLY A 30 -8.23 13.40 23.94
C GLY A 30 -6.75 13.02 23.87
N GLY A 31 -5.91 13.74 24.62
CA GLY A 31 -4.50 13.40 24.87
C GLY A 31 -4.25 13.16 26.36
N VAL A 32 -3.21 12.40 26.72
CA VAL A 32 -2.85 12.19 28.14
C VAL A 32 -2.14 13.43 28.67
N GLY A 33 -2.52 13.83 29.88
CA GLY A 33 -2.18 15.10 30.52
C GLY A 33 -3.39 16.03 30.67
N THR A 34 -4.38 15.97 29.78
CA THR A 34 -5.67 16.67 29.94
C THR A 34 -6.79 15.74 30.44
N HIS A 35 -6.72 14.44 30.11
CA HIS A 35 -7.81 13.49 30.32
C HIS A 35 -7.34 12.06 30.64
N GLU A 36 -6.32 11.92 31.50
CA GLU A 36 -5.72 10.62 31.86
C GLU A 36 -6.66 9.62 32.56
N ASN A 37 -7.82 10.11 33.02
CA ASN A 37 -8.89 9.34 33.65
C ASN A 37 -10.18 9.29 32.80
N ALA A 38 -10.18 9.83 31.57
CA ALA A 38 -11.41 9.88 30.76
C ALA A 38 -11.87 8.52 30.26
N LEU A 39 -11.03 7.50 30.36
CA LEU A 39 -11.39 6.12 30.07
C LEU A 39 -11.29 5.31 31.37
N PRO A 40 -12.34 4.57 31.79
CA PRO A 40 -12.37 3.87 33.07
C PRO A 40 -11.46 2.64 33.14
N SER A 41 -11.18 1.99 32.01
CA SER A 41 -10.28 0.82 31.91
C SER A 41 -9.60 0.75 30.54
N PRO A 42 -8.73 1.72 30.19
CA PRO A 42 -8.09 1.74 28.89
C PRO A 42 -6.98 0.71 28.80
N GLU A 43 -6.90 -0.01 27.69
CA GLU A 43 -5.63 -0.59 27.23
C GLU A 43 -4.59 0.52 27.08
N ARG A 44 -3.40 0.33 27.63
CA ARG A 44 -2.30 1.30 27.55
C ARG A 44 -1.18 0.75 26.68
N VAL A 45 -0.64 1.60 25.82
CA VAL A 45 0.47 1.29 24.92
C VAL A 45 1.56 2.32 25.12
N ASP A 46 2.70 1.87 25.64
CA ASP A 46 3.91 2.70 25.74
C ASP A 46 4.60 2.80 24.38
N LEU A 47 4.69 4.02 23.85
CA LEU A 47 5.32 4.29 22.55
C LEU A 47 6.84 4.34 22.62
N GLY A 48 7.45 4.48 23.80
CA GLY A 48 8.91 4.53 23.98
C GLY A 48 9.56 5.69 23.21
N GLY A 49 8.93 6.86 23.20
CA GLY A 49 9.39 8.05 22.50
C GLY A 49 9.08 8.08 20.99
N ARG A 50 8.42 7.05 20.45
CA ARG A 50 8.04 7.00 19.01
C ARG A 50 6.99 8.05 18.66
N CYS A 51 6.93 8.36 17.37
CA CYS A 51 6.05 9.39 16.81
C CYS A 51 4.73 8.80 16.31
N VAL A 52 3.61 9.46 16.62
CA VAL A 52 2.28 9.22 16.03
C VAL A 52 1.93 10.40 15.14
N VAL A 53 1.42 10.10 13.95
CA VAL A 53 0.94 11.07 12.95
C VAL A 53 -0.43 10.61 12.43
N PRO A 54 -1.27 11.52 11.88
CA PRO A 54 -2.42 11.13 11.10
C PRO A 54 -2.02 10.15 9.99
N GLY A 55 -2.88 9.16 9.73
CA GLY A 55 -2.72 8.29 8.58
C GLY A 55 -2.66 9.10 7.28
N PHE A 56 -1.90 8.61 6.30
CA PHE A 56 -1.89 9.25 4.99
C PHE A 56 -3.25 9.10 4.32
N THR A 57 -3.77 10.22 3.80
CA THR A 57 -4.99 10.24 2.99
C THR A 57 -4.63 10.59 1.57
N ASP A 58 -4.89 9.67 0.64
CA ASP A 58 -4.74 9.92 -0.79
C ASP A 58 -6.05 10.53 -1.33
N ALA A 59 -5.99 11.79 -1.74
CA ALA A 59 -7.15 12.53 -2.24
C ALA A 59 -7.57 12.11 -3.66
N HIS A 60 -6.70 11.42 -4.41
CA HIS A 60 -7.01 11.02 -5.77
C HIS A 60 -6.25 9.75 -6.16
N VAL A 61 -6.98 8.64 -6.20
CA VAL A 61 -6.44 7.35 -6.63
C VAL A 61 -7.44 6.58 -7.49
N HIS A 62 -6.95 5.93 -8.53
CA HIS A 62 -7.71 4.92 -9.28
C HIS A 62 -7.58 3.56 -8.60
N PHE A 63 -8.12 3.42 -7.38
CA PHE A 63 -7.89 2.25 -6.53
C PHE A 63 -8.29 0.91 -7.19
N PRO A 64 -9.44 0.78 -7.88
CA PRO A 64 -9.78 -0.45 -8.58
C PRO A 64 -8.79 -0.81 -9.68
N THR A 65 -8.35 0.18 -10.48
CA THR A 65 -7.35 -0.02 -11.54
C THR A 65 -6.03 -0.46 -10.95
N TRP A 66 -5.56 0.20 -9.88
CA TRP A 66 -4.33 -0.17 -9.19
C TRP A 66 -4.40 -1.59 -8.62
N ALA A 67 -5.52 -1.95 -7.97
CA ALA A 67 -5.72 -3.27 -7.39
C ALA A 67 -5.77 -4.38 -8.45
N LEU A 68 -6.42 -4.14 -9.59
CA LEU A 68 -6.40 -5.06 -10.72
C LEU A 68 -5.00 -5.22 -11.30
N ALA A 69 -4.25 -4.12 -11.44
CA ALA A 69 -2.87 -4.13 -11.93
C ALA A 69 -1.92 -4.96 -11.04
N GLN A 70 -2.20 -5.11 -9.73
CA GLN A 70 -1.42 -5.97 -8.85
C GLN A 70 -1.52 -7.47 -9.19
N ARG A 71 -2.54 -7.86 -9.97
CA ARG A 71 -2.75 -9.24 -10.43
C ARG A 71 -2.26 -9.47 -11.86
N GLU A 72 -1.77 -8.43 -12.53
CA GLU A 72 -1.27 -8.54 -13.89
C GLU A 72 0.18 -9.05 -13.88
N VAL A 73 0.55 -9.81 -14.91
CA VAL A 73 1.94 -10.22 -15.14
C VAL A 73 2.80 -8.97 -15.32
N ARG A 74 3.84 -8.87 -14.50
CA ARG A 74 4.81 -7.77 -14.56
C ARG A 74 5.88 -8.08 -15.60
N LEU A 75 5.85 -7.32 -16.70
CA LEU A 75 6.80 -7.44 -17.81
C LEU A 75 7.85 -6.34 -17.79
N GLU A 76 7.79 -5.43 -16.81
CA GLU A 76 8.84 -4.44 -16.59
C GLU A 76 10.21 -5.13 -16.42
N GLY A 77 11.21 -4.62 -17.13
CA GLY A 77 12.59 -5.12 -17.07
C GLY A 77 12.80 -6.50 -17.73
N ALA A 78 11.86 -7.02 -18.52
CA ALA A 78 12.17 -8.14 -19.41
C ALA A 78 13.16 -7.66 -20.50
N PRO A 79 14.29 -8.37 -20.72
CA PRO A 79 15.33 -7.96 -21.68
C PRO A 79 15.12 -8.53 -23.09
N SER A 80 14.06 -9.32 -23.32
CA SER A 80 13.76 -9.93 -24.61
C SER A 80 12.29 -10.34 -24.71
N LEU A 81 11.81 -10.59 -25.94
CA LEU A 81 10.48 -11.18 -26.17
C LEU A 81 10.38 -12.55 -25.50
N ALA A 82 11.43 -13.36 -25.59
CA ALA A 82 11.47 -14.69 -25.01
C ALA A 82 11.25 -14.67 -23.49
N GLU A 83 11.94 -13.77 -22.76
CA GLU A 83 11.74 -13.63 -21.31
C GLU A 83 10.33 -13.09 -20.99
N ALA A 84 9.80 -12.14 -21.78
CA ALA A 84 8.46 -11.63 -21.58
C ALA A 84 7.40 -12.74 -21.74
N VAL A 85 7.53 -13.57 -22.78
CA VAL A 85 6.66 -14.73 -23.04
C VAL A 85 6.82 -15.78 -21.94
N GLU A 86 8.03 -16.03 -21.44
CA GLU A 86 8.25 -16.97 -20.35
C GLU A 86 7.55 -16.52 -19.06
N ARG A 87 7.60 -15.22 -18.73
CA ARG A 87 6.84 -14.67 -17.60
C ARG A 87 5.33 -14.82 -17.77
N VAL A 88 4.82 -14.65 -18.99
CA VAL A 88 3.41 -14.90 -19.32
C VAL A 88 3.07 -16.38 -19.12
N ARG A 89 3.90 -17.29 -19.64
CA ARG A 89 3.75 -18.74 -19.52
C ARG A 89 3.74 -19.19 -18.06
N ALA A 90 4.68 -18.69 -17.26
CA ALA A 90 4.78 -18.99 -15.84
C ALA A 90 3.55 -18.55 -15.03
N ALA A 91 2.79 -17.56 -15.52
CA ALA A 91 1.59 -17.07 -14.86
C ALA A 91 0.30 -17.84 -15.23
N LEU A 92 0.31 -18.62 -16.32
CA LEU A 92 -0.85 -19.38 -16.79
C LEU A 92 -1.49 -20.30 -15.73
N PRO A 93 -0.73 -21.03 -14.88
CA PRO A 93 -1.34 -21.92 -13.87
C PRO A 93 -2.25 -21.21 -12.87
N ALA A 94 -2.09 -19.89 -12.66
CA ALA A 94 -2.93 -19.11 -11.77
C ALA A 94 -4.24 -18.62 -12.43
N VAL A 95 -4.41 -18.85 -13.73
CA VAL A 95 -5.58 -18.39 -14.49
C VAL A 95 -6.69 -19.43 -14.39
N ARG A 96 -7.87 -18.99 -13.92
CA ARG A 96 -9.08 -19.82 -13.92
C ARG A 96 -9.41 -20.29 -15.34
N ALA A 97 -10.00 -21.46 -15.48
CA ALA A 97 -10.50 -21.94 -16.78
C ALA A 97 -11.46 -20.91 -17.41
N GLY A 98 -11.27 -20.60 -18.70
CA GLY A 98 -11.99 -19.54 -19.40
C GLY A 98 -11.73 -18.13 -18.89
N GLY A 99 -10.65 -17.94 -18.12
CA GLY A 99 -10.19 -16.65 -17.62
C GLY A 99 -9.25 -15.94 -18.59
N TRP A 100 -9.09 -14.64 -18.37
CA TRP A 100 -8.11 -13.83 -19.08
C TRP A 100 -6.84 -13.70 -18.25
N LEU A 101 -5.69 -13.90 -18.89
CA LEU A 101 -4.41 -13.43 -18.36
C LEU A 101 -4.18 -12.00 -18.84
N ARG A 102 -3.73 -11.13 -17.94
CA ARG A 102 -3.41 -9.74 -18.23
C ARG A 102 -1.97 -9.47 -17.81
N GLY A 103 -1.24 -8.70 -18.61
CA GLY A 103 0.14 -8.31 -18.32
C GLY A 103 0.39 -6.87 -18.73
N ARG A 104 1.38 -6.23 -18.10
CA ARG A 104 1.73 -4.82 -18.35
C ARG A 104 3.22 -4.58 -18.25
N GLY A 105 3.67 -3.46 -18.82
CA GLY A 105 5.01 -2.92 -18.56
C GLY A 105 6.11 -3.39 -19.50
N TRP A 106 5.80 -4.14 -20.55
CA TRP A 106 6.78 -4.49 -21.58
C TRP A 106 7.23 -3.24 -22.35
N ARG A 107 8.49 -3.25 -22.82
CA ARG A 107 9.09 -2.20 -23.64
C ARG A 107 10.05 -2.86 -24.64
N SER A 108 9.57 -3.10 -25.85
CA SER A 108 10.33 -3.76 -26.94
C SER A 108 11.65 -3.05 -27.26
N GLY A 109 11.68 -1.72 -27.14
CA GLY A 109 12.89 -0.94 -27.35
C GLY A 109 14.05 -1.24 -26.38
N ASP A 110 13.78 -1.87 -25.23
CA ASP A 110 14.80 -2.29 -24.27
C ASP A 110 15.29 -3.73 -24.51
N TRP A 111 14.70 -4.43 -25.50
CA TRP A 111 15.00 -5.83 -25.76
C TRP A 111 16.27 -6.03 -26.58
N SER A 112 16.93 -7.17 -26.37
CA SER A 112 18.09 -7.61 -27.15
C SER A 112 17.85 -9.04 -27.68
N PRO A 113 17.59 -9.21 -28.99
CA PRO A 113 17.44 -8.16 -30.00
C PRO A 113 16.20 -7.28 -29.79
N VAL A 114 16.19 -6.08 -30.39
CA VAL A 114 14.99 -5.24 -30.43
C VAL A 114 14.01 -5.87 -31.39
N GLU A 115 12.85 -6.28 -30.87
CA GLU A 115 11.80 -6.94 -31.64
C GLU A 115 10.43 -6.55 -31.08
N GLU A 116 9.43 -6.43 -31.95
CA GLU A 116 8.06 -6.13 -31.52
C GLU A 116 7.32 -7.43 -31.17
N PRO A 117 6.56 -7.46 -30.05
CA PRO A 117 5.76 -8.62 -29.71
C PRO A 117 4.68 -8.86 -30.76
N THR A 118 4.47 -10.12 -31.12
CA THR A 118 3.44 -10.53 -32.08
C THR A 118 2.37 -11.38 -31.39
N ARG A 119 1.22 -11.55 -32.05
CA ARG A 119 0.20 -12.50 -31.59
C ARG A 119 0.77 -13.92 -31.56
N GLU A 120 1.54 -14.28 -32.59
CA GLU A 120 2.14 -15.61 -32.75
C GLU A 120 3.11 -15.97 -31.61
N ALA A 121 3.71 -14.97 -30.94
CA ALA A 121 4.55 -15.21 -29.78
C ALA A 121 3.75 -15.61 -28.52
N LEU A 122 2.44 -15.41 -28.52
CA LEU A 122 1.52 -15.72 -27.42
C LEU A 122 0.57 -16.89 -27.74
N ASP A 123 0.52 -17.34 -28.99
CA ASP A 123 -0.28 -18.50 -29.46
C ASP A 123 0.42 -19.83 -29.11
#